data_AF-A0A4Q3SYL9-F1
#
_entry.id   AF-A0A4Q3SYL9-F1
#
_cell.length_a   1.000
_cell.length_b   1.000
_cell.length_c   1.000
_cell.angle_alpha   90.00
_cell.angle_beta   90.00
_cell.angle_gamma   90.00
#
_symmetry.space_group_name_H-M   'P 1'
#
loop_
_entity.id
_entity.type
_entity.pdbx_description
1 polymer ?
#
loop_
_entity_poly.entity_id
_entity_poly.type
_entity_poly.pdbx_seq_one_letter_code
_entity_poly.pdbx_strand_id
1 'polypeptide(L)'
;ENDPNQLIPETEKFSRYKKDKNGNRTVKNSLQNHCWRLWHATVISWDGLVVPCCFDKDAQHRLGDLKGKPFKEIWHNDEYVSFRQKMLTSRKSIDICANCSEGTKVWG
;
A
#
# COMPACT_ATOMS: atom_id res chain seq x y z
N GLU A 1 -7.88 -1.29 12.87
CA GLU A 1 -6.66 -1.97 13.36
C GLU A 1 -6.85 -2.51 14.77
N ASN A 2 -6.51 -3.77 15.01
CA ASN A 2 -6.29 -4.30 16.36
C ASN A 2 -4.84 -3.99 16.78
N ASP A 3 -4.61 -3.64 18.04
CA ASP A 3 -3.30 -3.21 18.55
C ASP A 3 -2.89 -4.06 19.76
N PRO A 4 -2.55 -5.33 19.53
CA PRO A 4 -2.26 -6.27 20.61
C PRO A 4 -1.06 -5.84 21.45
N ASN A 5 -0.14 -5.08 20.86
CA ASN A 5 1.10 -4.63 21.48
C ASN A 5 1.02 -3.21 22.05
N GLN A 6 -0.15 -2.55 21.99
CA GLN A 6 -0.39 -1.20 22.53
C GLN A 6 0.61 -0.15 21.97
N LEU A 7 0.96 -0.27 20.69
CA LEU A 7 1.94 0.59 20.02
C LEU A 7 1.32 1.82 19.37
N ILE A 8 -0.02 1.90 19.28
CA ILE A 8 -0.69 3.05 18.69
C ILE A 8 -0.76 4.18 19.73
N PRO A 9 -0.24 5.39 19.43
CA PRO A 9 -0.29 6.52 20.35
C PRO A 9 -1.71 6.84 20.82
N GLU A 10 -1.87 7.10 22.11
CA GLU A 10 -3.14 7.53 22.72
C GLU A 10 -3.46 8.99 22.40
N THR A 11 -2.42 9.83 22.33
CA THR A 11 -2.58 11.24 21.94
C THR A 11 -3.07 11.32 20.49
N GLU A 12 -4.31 11.74 20.31
CA GLU A 12 -4.98 11.74 19.00
C GLU A 12 -4.15 12.48 17.93
N LYS A 13 -3.50 13.60 18.28
CA LYS A 13 -2.65 14.37 17.37
C LYS A 13 -1.58 13.53 16.68
N PHE A 14 -0.97 12.58 17.39
CA PHE A 14 0.12 11.74 16.89
C PHE A 14 -0.37 10.39 16.37
N SER A 15 -1.64 10.03 16.63
CA SER A 15 -2.22 8.79 16.15
C SER A 15 -2.61 8.89 14.68
N ARG A 16 -2.22 7.88 13.91
CA ARG A 16 -2.65 7.68 12.51
C ARG A 16 -4.15 7.36 12.40
N TYR A 17 -4.77 6.89 13.49
CA TYR A 17 -6.14 6.40 13.51
C TYR A 17 -7.06 7.32 14.32
N LYS A 18 -8.35 7.35 13.97
CA LYS A 18 -9.43 7.84 14.83
C LYS A 18 -10.05 6.66 15.54
N LYS A 19 -10.25 6.79 16.86
CA LYS A 19 -10.95 5.81 17.69
C LYS A 19 -12.42 6.23 17.79
N ASP A 20 -13.34 5.33 17.45
CA ASP A 20 -14.78 5.57 17.65
C ASP A 20 -15.21 5.25 19.10
N LYS A 21 -16.49 5.49 19.41
CA LYS A 21 -17.08 5.23 20.74
C LYS A 21 -17.01 3.75 21.15
N ASN A 22 -16.97 2.85 20.18
CA ASN A 22 -16.92 1.41 20.38
C ASN A 22 -15.47 0.89 20.47
N GLY A 23 -14.48 1.78 20.33
CA GLY A 23 -13.06 1.45 20.36
C GLY A 23 -12.47 1.04 19.00
N ASN A 24 -13.27 1.02 17.93
CA ASN A 24 -12.76 0.70 16.60
C ASN A 24 -11.87 1.83 16.08
N ARG A 25 -10.82 1.44 15.36
CA ARG A 25 -9.83 2.36 14.80
C ARG A 25 -9.96 2.46 13.29
N THR A 26 -10.19 3.67 12.79
CA THR A 26 -10.26 3.99 11.35
C THR A 26 -9.10 4.90 10.94
N VAL A 27 -8.58 4.72 9.73
CA VAL A 27 -7.44 5.51 9.22
C VAL A 27 -7.88 6.96 8.97
N LYS A 28 -7.05 7.94 9.34
CA LYS A 28 -7.31 9.38 9.09
C LYS A 28 -7.11 9.81 7.64
N ASN A 29 -6.28 9.10 6.89
CA ASN A 29 -6.03 9.33 5.47
C ASN A 29 -7.35 9.19 4.67
N SER A 30 -7.60 10.10 3.73
CA SER A 30 -8.77 10.03 2.84
C SER A 30 -8.72 8.82 1.89
N LEU A 31 -7.53 8.24 1.67
CA LEU A 31 -7.29 7.07 0.82
C LEU A 31 -7.87 7.27 -0.59
N GLN A 32 -7.54 8.40 -1.21
CA GLN A 32 -7.94 8.68 -2.59
C GLN A 32 -7.45 7.58 -3.53
N ASN A 33 -8.20 7.34 -4.62
CA ASN A 33 -7.89 6.35 -5.65
C ASN A 33 -6.72 6.78 -6.56
N HIS A 34 -5.62 7.20 -5.95
CA HIS A 34 -4.35 7.45 -6.59
C HIS A 34 -3.22 7.06 -5.63
N CYS A 35 -2.09 6.68 -6.21
CA CYS A 35 -0.87 6.40 -5.48
C CYS A 35 0.31 6.81 -6.36
N TRP A 36 1.06 7.83 -5.95
CA TRP A 36 2.24 8.28 -6.70
C TRP A 36 3.30 7.18 -6.75
N ARG A 37 3.48 6.45 -5.64
CA ARG A 37 4.49 5.39 -5.50
C ARG A 37 4.40 4.31 -6.57
N LEU A 38 3.18 3.89 -6.89
CA LEU A 38 2.91 2.84 -7.87
C LEU A 38 3.43 3.17 -9.29
N TRP A 39 3.61 4.45 -9.62
CA TRP A 39 4.03 4.91 -10.94
C TRP A 39 5.52 5.15 -11.09
N HIS A 40 6.25 5.37 -9.99
CA HIS A 40 7.66 5.77 -10.05
C HIS A 40 8.60 4.84 -9.27
N ALA A 41 8.07 3.96 -8.41
CA ALA A 41 8.89 3.05 -7.62
C ALA A 41 8.29 1.65 -7.61
N THR A 42 9.01 0.72 -8.21
CA THR A 42 8.79 -0.72 -8.04
C THR A 42 9.68 -1.25 -6.91
N VAL A 43 9.35 -2.41 -6.36
CA VAL A 43 10.23 -3.13 -5.44
C VAL A 43 10.56 -4.49 -6.05
N ILE A 44 11.83 -4.84 -5.99
CA ILE A 44 12.36 -6.13 -6.41
C ILE A 44 12.87 -6.83 -5.16
N SER A 45 12.35 -8.02 -4.87
CA SER A 45 12.81 -8.86 -3.76
C SER A 45 14.17 -9.50 -4.06
N TRP A 46 14.82 -10.03 -3.04
CA TRP A 46 16.13 -10.68 -3.15
C TRP A 46 16.15 -11.87 -4.13
N ASP A 47 15.01 -12.53 -4.32
CA ASP A 47 14.83 -13.67 -5.20
C ASP A 47 14.29 -13.31 -6.59
N GLY A 48 14.16 -12.01 -6.89
CA GLY A 48 13.80 -11.50 -8.23
C GLY A 48 12.31 -11.26 -8.47
N LEU A 49 11.44 -11.45 -7.47
CA LEU A 49 10.02 -11.11 -7.59
C LEU A 49 9.84 -9.59 -7.65
N VAL A 50 8.93 -9.16 -8.50
CA VAL A 50 8.54 -7.76 -8.66
C VAL A 50 7.20 -7.53 -7.96
N VAL A 51 7.12 -6.54 -7.08
CA VAL A 51 5.92 -6.20 -6.29
C VAL A 51 5.60 -4.70 -6.40
N PRO A 52 4.35 -4.26 -6.18
CA PRO A 52 3.91 -2.89 -6.47
C PRO A 52 4.53 -1.82 -5.57
N CYS A 53 4.90 -2.17 -4.34
CA CYS A 53 5.29 -1.21 -3.31
C CYS A 53 5.97 -1.90 -2.12
N CYS A 54 6.80 -1.17 -1.38
CA CYS A 54 7.41 -1.66 -0.13
C CYS A 54 6.41 -1.91 1.01
N PHE A 55 5.15 -1.49 0.85
CA PHE A 55 4.08 -1.79 1.80
C PHE A 55 3.57 -3.23 1.65
N ASP A 56 3.93 -3.92 0.55
CA ASP A 56 3.74 -5.35 0.37
C ASP A 56 4.87 -6.15 1.03
N LYS A 57 4.86 -6.18 2.37
CA LYS A 57 5.98 -6.71 3.19
C LYS A 57 6.28 -8.18 2.92
N ASP A 58 5.25 -8.95 2.60
CA ASP A 58 5.33 -10.40 2.42
C ASP A 58 5.24 -10.80 0.94
N ALA A 59 5.38 -9.84 0.01
CA ALA A 59 5.33 -10.05 -1.44
C ALA A 59 4.09 -10.84 -1.92
N GLN A 60 2.92 -10.49 -1.39
CA GLN A 60 1.65 -11.14 -1.72
C GLN A 60 1.08 -10.65 -3.06
N HIS A 61 1.40 -9.42 -3.47
CA HIS A 61 0.95 -8.81 -4.73
C HIS A 61 2.03 -8.91 -5.79
N ARG A 62 2.36 -10.13 -6.21
CA ARG A 62 3.39 -10.38 -7.24
C ARG A 62 2.92 -9.87 -8.60
N LEU A 63 3.76 -9.05 -9.24
CA LEU A 63 3.53 -8.48 -10.57
C LEU A 63 4.42 -9.11 -11.64
N GLY A 64 5.43 -9.88 -11.25
CA GLY A 64 6.29 -10.63 -12.16
C GLY A 64 7.50 -11.22 -11.46
N ASP A 65 8.36 -11.88 -12.23
CA ASP A 65 9.62 -12.48 -11.79
C ASP A 65 10.70 -12.17 -12.83
N LEU A 66 11.84 -11.65 -12.38
CA LEU A 66 13.01 -11.35 -13.22
C LEU A 66 13.75 -12.62 -13.67
N LYS A 67 13.42 -13.79 -13.09
CA LYS A 67 13.86 -15.11 -13.59
C LYS A 67 13.11 -15.45 -14.88
N GLY A 68 13.58 -14.89 -15.98
CA GLY A 68 13.13 -15.24 -17.33
C GLY A 68 12.50 -14.10 -18.13
N LYS A 69 12.24 -12.94 -17.51
CA LYS A 69 11.70 -11.76 -18.22
C LYS A 69 12.48 -10.49 -17.87
N PRO A 70 12.77 -9.61 -18.85
CA PRO A 70 13.33 -8.30 -18.55
C PRO A 70 12.30 -7.45 -17.81
N PHE A 71 12.75 -6.61 -16.88
CA PHE A 71 11.86 -5.74 -16.10
C PHE A 71 10.93 -4.88 -16.97
N LYS A 72 11.41 -4.43 -18.14
CA LYS A 72 10.61 -3.64 -19.09
C LYS A 72 9.35 -4.40 -19.53
N GLU A 73 9.42 -5.71 -19.71
CA GLU A 73 8.24 -6.52 -20.03
C GLU A 73 7.28 -6.59 -18.85
N ILE A 74 7.81 -6.86 -17.65
CA ILE A 74 7.03 -6.93 -16.40
C ILE A 74 6.30 -5.61 -16.13
N TRP A 75 6.94 -4.46 -16.33
CA TRP A 75 6.34 -3.15 -16.09
C TRP A 75 5.10 -2.85 -16.94
N HIS A 76 4.97 -3.54 -18.08
CA HIS A 76 3.89 -3.37 -19.06
C HIS A 76 2.98 -4.61 -19.16
N ASN A 77 3.17 -5.64 -18.32
CA ASN A 77 2.32 -6.82 -18.35
C ASN A 77 0.93 -6.57 -17.75
N ASP A 78 0.05 -7.54 -17.93
CA ASP A 78 -1.33 -7.46 -17.49
C ASP A 78 -1.46 -7.42 -15.97
N GLU A 79 -0.58 -8.09 -15.23
CA GLU A 79 -0.58 -8.06 -13.76
C GLU A 79 -0.31 -6.64 -13.24
N TYR A 80 0.70 -5.95 -13.77
CA TYR A 80 1.04 -4.58 -13.38
C TYR A 80 -0.06 -3.60 -13.78
N VAL A 81 -0.57 -3.73 -15.01
CA VAL A 81 -1.66 -2.88 -15.53
C VAL A 81 -2.94 -3.08 -14.71
N SER A 82 -3.30 -4.33 -14.39
CA SER A 82 -4.47 -4.66 -13.57
C SER A 82 -4.36 -4.08 -12.17
N PHE A 83 -3.18 -4.18 -11.54
CA PHE A 83 -2.97 -3.60 -10.21
C PHE A 83 -3.15 -2.07 -10.23
N ARG A 84 -2.61 -1.39 -11.26
CA ARG A 84 -2.81 0.06 -11.47
C ARG A 84 -4.27 0.42 -11.68
N GLN A 85 -5.01 -0.36 -12.47
CA GLN A 85 -6.44 -0.13 -12.67
C GLN A 85 -7.22 -0.29 -11.35
N LYS A 86 -6.96 -1.36 -10.59
CA LYS A 86 -7.55 -1.56 -9.26
C LYS A 86 -7.28 -0.37 -8.35
N MET A 87 -6.07 0.18 -8.40
CA MET A 87 -5.69 1.34 -7.61
C MET A 87 -6.50 2.60 -7.96
N LEU A 88 -6.78 2.80 -9.24
CA LEU A 88 -7.58 3.92 -9.74
C LEU A 88 -9.08 3.72 -9.50
N THR A 89 -9.56 2.49 -9.40
CA THR A 89 -10.97 2.18 -9.14
C THR A 89 -11.31 2.16 -7.66
N SER A 90 -10.50 1.49 -6.83
CA SER A 90 -10.76 1.38 -5.39
C SER A 90 -9.48 1.09 -4.62
N ARG A 91 -8.86 2.14 -4.08
CA ARG A 91 -7.71 2.00 -3.18
C ARG A 91 -8.02 1.16 -1.96
N LYS A 92 -9.23 1.30 -1.43
CA LYS A 92 -9.64 0.67 -0.18
C LYS A 92 -9.86 -0.84 -0.31
N SER A 93 -9.99 -1.38 -1.53
CA SER A 93 -10.13 -2.83 -1.74
C SER A 93 -8.78 -3.55 -1.86
N ILE A 94 -7.66 -2.83 -1.89
CA ILE A 94 -6.32 -3.40 -1.85
C ILE A 94 -5.82 -3.31 -0.42
N ASP A 95 -5.70 -4.44 0.26
CA ASP A 95 -5.32 -4.58 1.67
C ASP A 95 -4.07 -3.77 2.05
N ILE A 96 -2.99 -3.90 1.29
CA ILE A 96 -1.73 -3.17 1.54
C ILE A 96 -1.88 -1.65 1.33
N CYS A 97 -2.87 -1.22 0.52
CA CYS A 97 -3.10 0.19 0.21
C CYS A 97 -4.13 0.84 1.14
N ALA A 98 -5.08 0.05 1.67
CA ALA A 98 -6.16 0.47 2.56
C ALA A 98 -5.64 0.96 3.92
N ASN A 99 -4.45 0.48 4.33
CA ASN A 99 -3.74 0.97 5.50
C ASN A 99 -2.34 1.54 5.16
N CYS A 100 -2.15 2.07 3.95
CA CYS A 100 -0.89 2.74 3.58
C CYS A 100 -0.85 4.20 4.07
N SER A 101 0.34 4.70 4.42
CA SER A 101 0.57 6.10 4.81
C SER A 101 0.71 7.05 3.61
N GLU A 102 0.84 6.54 2.39
CA GLU A 102 0.96 7.40 1.21
C GLU A 102 -0.25 8.31 1.03
N GLY A 103 0.00 9.59 0.79
CA GLY A 103 -1.03 10.64 0.69
C GLY A 103 -1.50 11.24 2.02
N THR A 104 -0.89 10.89 3.16
CA THR A 104 -1.14 11.65 4.41
C THR A 104 -0.46 13.01 4.36
N LYS A 105 -1.16 14.05 4.82
CA LYS A 105 -0.57 15.39 4.98
C LYS A 105 0.42 15.37 6.15
N VAL A 106 1.72 15.47 5.85
CA VAL A 106 2.80 15.49 6.86
C VAL A 106 3.11 16.91 7.33
N TRP A 107 2.91 17.91 6.46
CA TRP A 107 3.17 19.31 6.73
C TRP A 107 1.93 20.14 6.39
N GLY A 108 1.53 21.02 7.30
CA GLY A 108 0.32 21.84 7.18
C GLY A 108 0.18 22.81 8.33
#